data_AF-A0A8C5DEV7-F1
#
_entry.id   AF-A0A8C5DEV7-F1
#
_cell.length_a   1.000
_cell.length_b   1.000
_cell.length_c   1.000
_cell.angle_alpha   90.00
_cell.angle_beta   90.00
_cell.angle_gamma   90.00
#
_symmetry.space_group_name_H-M   'P 1'
#
loop_
_entity.id
_entity.type
_entity.pdbx_description
1 polymer ?
#
loop_
_entity_poly.entity_id
_entity_poly.type
_entity_poly.pdbx_seq_one_letter_code
_entity_poly.pdbx_strand_id
1 'polypeptide(L)'
;MSAAPRPALLLLLGLSLGGCCRFRIPPHEQVARVARFVAHRCDWASMATTSTHSPVVGQPFSNVFSVSDGPEGSSSGVPYLYLTHMEVSVQDLQVDPRASLSMSLAQTDYCRQQGFDPQSPLCAHIILSGSVYQVNGTEADFAKKSLFSRHPEMIDWPTDHNWFFAKFNITQVWVLDYFGGIKTVSPEEYFKATPFKKIKAQNVAGTL
;
A
#
# COMPACT_ATOMS: atom_id res chain seq x y z
N MET A 1 -50.78 2.23 49.95
CA MET A 1 -49.79 2.93 49.11
C MET A 1 -48.72 1.91 48.74
N SER A 2 -48.89 1.27 47.59
CA SER A 2 -48.07 0.10 47.17
C SER A 2 -46.96 0.59 46.24
N ALA A 3 -45.70 0.31 46.60
CA ALA A 3 -44.53 0.70 45.82
C ALA A 3 -44.28 -0.34 44.70
N ALA A 4 -44.21 0.12 43.46
CA ALA A 4 -43.88 -0.71 42.30
C ALA A 4 -42.36 -1.01 42.26
N PRO A 5 -41.92 -2.21 41.82
CA PRO A 5 -40.51 -2.53 41.72
C PRO A 5 -39.91 -1.93 40.43
N ARG A 6 -38.67 -1.46 40.52
CA ARG A 6 -37.88 -0.97 39.37
C ARG A 6 -37.36 -2.17 38.55
N PRO A 7 -37.38 -2.12 37.20
CA PRO A 7 -36.80 -3.20 36.41
C PRO A 7 -35.28 -3.13 36.45
N ALA A 8 -34.65 -4.28 36.72
CA ALA A 8 -33.21 -4.47 36.63
C ALA A 8 -32.79 -4.48 35.16
N LEU A 9 -31.94 -3.54 34.77
CA LEU A 9 -31.33 -3.46 33.45
C LEU A 9 -30.24 -4.54 33.36
N LEU A 10 -30.54 -5.68 32.73
CA LEU A 10 -29.53 -6.67 32.36
C LEU A 10 -28.62 -6.07 31.28
N LEU A 11 -27.39 -5.70 31.66
CA LEU A 11 -26.31 -5.46 30.70
C LEU A 11 -25.94 -6.80 30.07
N LEU A 12 -26.41 -7.03 28.84
CA LEU A 12 -25.84 -8.04 27.96
C LEU A 12 -24.45 -7.56 27.53
N LEU A 13 -23.41 -8.05 28.22
CA LEU A 13 -22.05 -7.97 27.69
C LEU A 13 -22.00 -8.78 26.40
N GLY A 14 -22.17 -8.11 25.26
CA GLY A 14 -21.86 -8.65 23.96
C GLY A 14 -20.36 -8.90 23.89
N LEU A 15 -19.94 -10.15 24.12
CA LEU A 15 -18.63 -10.64 23.70
C LEU A 15 -18.58 -10.54 22.17
N SER A 16 -18.02 -9.44 21.67
CA SER A 16 -17.70 -9.29 20.25
C SER A 16 -16.53 -10.21 19.90
N LEU A 17 -16.84 -11.49 19.68
CA LEU A 17 -15.98 -12.41 18.93
C LEU A 17 -16.02 -12.00 17.46
N GLY A 18 -15.31 -10.93 17.09
CA GLY A 18 -15.36 -10.42 15.73
C GLY A 18 -14.22 -9.48 15.40
N GLY A 19 -13.13 -10.02 14.85
CA GLY A 19 -12.12 -9.22 14.17
C GLY A 19 -10.69 -9.76 14.14
N CYS A 20 -10.39 -10.87 14.80
CA CYS A 20 -9.02 -11.38 14.80
C CYS A 20 -8.70 -12.06 13.44
N CYS A 21 -7.71 -11.50 12.72
CA CYS A 21 -7.16 -11.94 11.43
C CYS A 21 -7.86 -11.44 10.14
N ARG A 22 -7.95 -10.12 9.91
CA ARG A 22 -8.27 -9.62 8.54
C ARG A 22 -7.10 -9.72 7.56
N PHE A 23 -5.84 -9.77 8.01
CA PHE A 23 -4.67 -9.74 7.13
C PHE A 23 -3.74 -10.92 7.38
N ARG A 24 -3.83 -11.93 6.51
CA ARG A 24 -2.89 -13.05 6.49
C ARG A 24 -1.78 -12.75 5.48
N ILE A 25 -0.66 -12.24 5.97
CA ILE A 25 0.56 -12.02 5.17
C ILE A 25 1.00 -13.35 4.51
N PRO A 26 1.54 -13.34 3.27
CA PRO A 26 2.17 -14.52 2.67
C PRO A 26 3.33 -15.05 3.53
N PRO A 27 3.68 -16.36 3.42
CA PRO A 27 4.88 -16.90 4.06
C PRO A 27 6.13 -16.12 3.62
N HIS A 28 7.07 -15.86 4.54
CA HIS A 28 8.25 -15.02 4.29
C HIS A 28 9.25 -15.64 3.31
N GLU A 29 9.10 -16.93 2.98
CA GLU A 29 9.84 -17.60 1.91
C GLU A 29 9.32 -17.20 0.52
N GLN A 30 8.11 -16.64 0.45
CA GLN A 30 7.47 -16.17 -0.79
C GLN A 30 7.67 -14.66 -0.94
N VAL A 31 8.94 -14.25 -0.93
CA VAL A 31 9.40 -12.85 -0.83
C VAL A 31 8.70 -11.92 -1.82
N ALA A 32 8.60 -12.31 -3.10
CA ALA A 32 7.90 -11.52 -4.11
C ALA A 32 6.40 -11.35 -3.81
N ARG A 33 5.75 -12.36 -3.23
CA ARG A 33 4.34 -12.25 -2.80
C ARG A 33 4.20 -11.35 -1.58
N VAL A 34 5.15 -11.39 -0.64
CA VAL A 34 5.17 -10.45 0.50
C VAL A 34 5.29 -9.02 -0.04
N ALA A 35 6.19 -8.77 -0.99
CA ALA A 35 6.32 -7.44 -1.59
C ALA A 35 5.02 -6.96 -2.24
N ARG A 36 4.40 -7.79 -3.06
CA ARG A 36 3.10 -7.50 -3.67
C ARG A 36 2.00 -7.29 -2.64
N PHE A 37 2.02 -8.06 -1.56
CA PHE A 37 1.07 -7.91 -0.47
C PHE A 37 1.25 -6.56 0.22
N VAL A 38 2.46 -6.16 0.60
CA VAL A 38 2.71 -4.86 1.24
C VAL A 38 2.27 -3.71 0.31
N ALA A 39 2.68 -3.75 -0.97
CA ALA A 39 2.30 -2.73 -1.95
C ALA A 39 0.78 -2.59 -2.12
N HIS A 40 0.05 -3.71 -2.14
CA HIS A 40 -1.42 -3.68 -2.27
C HIS A 40 -2.14 -3.30 -0.96
N ARG A 41 -1.52 -3.53 0.20
CA ARG A 41 -2.14 -3.24 1.51
C ARG A 41 -1.92 -1.80 1.97
N CYS A 42 -0.89 -1.11 1.47
CA CYS A 42 -0.60 0.26 1.86
C CYS A 42 -1.31 1.26 0.94
N ASP A 43 -2.02 2.22 1.53
CA ASP A 43 -2.71 3.30 0.81
C ASP A 43 -1.80 4.49 0.50
N TRP A 44 -0.64 4.59 1.15
CA TRP A 44 0.33 5.64 0.91
C TRP A 44 1.75 5.09 0.94
N ALA A 45 2.71 5.85 0.43
CA ALA A 45 4.13 5.54 0.49
C ALA A 45 4.92 6.79 0.88
N SER A 46 6.07 6.58 1.52
CA SER A 46 7.09 7.61 1.63
C SER A 46 7.90 7.61 0.34
N MET A 47 7.87 8.70 -0.43
CA MET A 47 8.67 8.85 -1.65
C MET A 47 9.89 9.72 -1.37
N ALA A 48 11.08 9.20 -1.66
CA ALA A 48 12.33 9.93 -1.64
C ALA A 48 12.73 10.39 -3.04
N THR A 49 12.92 11.69 -3.21
CA THR A 49 13.45 12.37 -4.42
C THR A 49 14.80 13.04 -4.11
N THR A 50 15.47 13.58 -5.13
CA THR A 50 16.64 14.46 -4.94
C THR A 50 16.16 15.91 -5.02
N SER A 51 16.33 16.68 -3.94
CA SER A 51 15.80 18.04 -3.89
C SER A 51 16.45 18.96 -4.91
N THR A 52 15.63 19.75 -5.58
CA THR A 52 16.03 20.83 -6.49
C THR A 52 15.86 22.21 -5.85
N HIS A 53 15.41 22.26 -4.59
CA HIS A 53 15.00 23.47 -3.89
C HIS A 53 16.04 23.92 -2.86
N SER A 54 16.30 25.23 -2.79
CA SER A 54 17.11 25.80 -1.70
C SER A 54 16.39 25.68 -0.35
N PRO A 55 17.12 25.44 0.76
CA PRO A 55 18.58 25.42 0.90
C PRO A 55 19.22 24.02 0.76
N VAL A 56 18.46 23.01 0.32
CA VAL A 56 18.85 21.59 0.40
C VAL A 56 19.05 20.93 -0.96
N VAL A 57 19.38 21.71 -1.99
CA VAL A 57 19.63 21.20 -3.35
C VAL A 57 20.62 20.03 -3.33
N GLY A 58 20.25 18.93 -3.99
CA GLY A 58 21.04 17.69 -4.06
C GLY A 58 20.86 16.73 -2.87
N GLN A 59 20.16 17.13 -1.80
CA GLN A 59 19.89 16.25 -0.65
C GLN A 59 18.67 15.35 -0.90
N PRO A 60 18.61 14.16 -0.27
CA PRO A 60 17.41 13.33 -0.31
C PRO A 60 16.24 14.04 0.39
N PHE A 61 15.11 14.11 -0.30
CA PHE A 61 13.88 14.71 0.22
C PHE A 61 12.78 13.64 0.26
N SER A 62 12.24 13.38 1.45
CA SER A 62 11.21 12.35 1.64
C SER A 62 9.87 12.98 1.97
N ASN A 63 8.84 12.64 1.21
CA ASN A 63 7.48 13.16 1.39
C ASN A 63 6.43 12.04 1.25
N VAL A 64 5.19 12.29 1.69
CA VAL A 64 4.10 11.31 1.73
C VAL A 64 3.23 11.43 0.47
N PHE A 65 2.97 10.29 -0.18
CA PHE A 65 2.10 10.22 -1.35
C PHE A 65 1.08 9.10 -1.22
N SER A 66 -0.18 9.41 -1.48
CA SER A 66 -1.21 8.39 -1.70
C SER A 66 -0.87 7.55 -2.93
N VAL A 67 -1.00 6.23 -2.79
CA VAL A 67 -0.72 5.26 -3.85
C VAL A 67 -1.85 4.25 -3.99
N SER A 68 -1.94 3.63 -5.16
CA SER A 68 -2.79 2.47 -5.41
C SER A 68 -2.17 1.59 -6.49
N ASP A 69 -2.09 0.29 -6.26
CA ASP A 69 -1.71 -0.68 -7.31
C ASP A 69 -2.91 -1.40 -7.95
N GLY A 70 -4.13 -0.97 -7.59
CA GLY A 70 -5.39 -1.53 -8.06
C GLY A 70 -6.52 -1.42 -7.04
N PRO A 71 -7.79 -1.60 -7.47
CA PRO A 71 -8.94 -1.67 -6.57
C PRO A 71 -8.86 -2.85 -5.60
N GLU A 72 -9.70 -2.86 -4.55
CA GLU A 72 -9.76 -4.00 -3.64
C GLU A 72 -9.99 -5.33 -4.40
N GLY A 73 -9.16 -6.33 -4.10
CA GLY A 73 -9.24 -7.66 -4.73
C GLY A 73 -8.60 -7.75 -6.13
N SER A 74 -8.04 -6.66 -6.67
CA SER A 74 -7.31 -6.66 -7.93
C SER A 74 -6.02 -5.83 -7.80
N SER A 75 -4.88 -6.43 -8.10
CA SER A 75 -3.56 -5.78 -7.96
C SER A 75 -2.76 -6.00 -9.23
N SER A 76 -2.29 -4.91 -9.85
CA SER A 76 -1.27 -4.95 -10.90
C SER A 76 0.14 -5.03 -10.32
N GLY A 77 0.34 -4.52 -9.10
CA GLY A 77 1.64 -4.32 -8.48
C GLY A 77 2.31 -2.99 -8.86
N VAL A 78 1.79 -2.25 -9.83
CA VAL A 78 2.33 -0.94 -10.23
C VAL A 78 1.77 0.15 -9.30
N PRO A 79 2.58 0.87 -8.51
CA PRO A 79 2.08 1.99 -7.73
C PRO A 79 1.67 3.14 -8.65
N TYR A 80 0.38 3.43 -8.71
CA TYR A 80 -0.14 4.63 -9.37
C TYR A 80 -0.27 5.78 -8.37
N LEU A 81 -0.09 7.01 -8.86
CA LEU A 81 -0.16 8.25 -8.11
C LEU A 81 -1.05 9.27 -8.84
N TYR A 82 -1.68 10.18 -8.07
CA TYR A 82 -2.39 11.34 -8.60
C TYR A 82 -1.67 12.61 -8.15
N LEU A 83 -1.07 13.32 -9.11
CA LEU A 83 -0.03 14.31 -8.84
C LEU A 83 -0.37 15.65 -9.50
N THR A 84 0.25 16.73 -8.99
CA THR A 84 0.19 18.08 -9.56
C THR A 84 1.61 18.64 -9.67
N HIS A 85 1.88 19.47 -10.69
CA HIS A 85 3.16 20.18 -10.83
C HIS A 85 3.41 21.22 -9.73
N MET A 86 2.39 21.53 -8.91
CA MET A 86 2.56 22.38 -7.73
C MET A 86 3.29 21.67 -6.59
N GLU A 87 3.32 20.34 -6.58
CA GLU A 87 3.93 19.54 -5.52
C GLU A 87 5.47 19.58 -5.65
N VAL A 88 6.16 19.77 -4.51
CA VAL A 88 7.60 20.04 -4.49
C VAL A 88 8.45 18.84 -4.94
N SER A 89 8.07 17.61 -4.58
CA SER A 89 8.74 16.41 -5.09
C SER A 89 8.42 16.16 -6.57
N VAL A 90 7.27 16.59 -7.08
CA VAL A 90 6.98 16.56 -8.53
C VAL A 90 7.90 17.51 -9.28
N GLN A 91 8.22 18.68 -8.71
CA GLN A 91 9.20 19.59 -9.29
C GLN A 91 10.62 18.97 -9.29
N ASP A 92 10.98 18.25 -8.22
CA ASP A 92 12.22 17.45 -8.21
C ASP A 92 12.21 16.39 -9.33
N LEU A 93 11.10 15.67 -9.47
CA LEU A 93 10.91 14.62 -10.48
C LEU A 93 10.95 15.12 -11.93
N GLN A 94 10.65 16.40 -12.16
CA GLN A 94 10.82 17.02 -13.48
C GLN A 94 12.29 17.20 -13.88
N VAL A 95 13.20 17.28 -12.90
CA VAL A 95 14.65 17.36 -13.13
C VAL A 95 15.28 15.96 -13.16
N ASP A 96 14.90 15.11 -12.21
CA ASP A 96 15.36 13.73 -12.13
C ASP A 96 14.19 12.80 -11.75
N PRO A 97 13.69 11.97 -12.69
CA PRO A 97 12.50 11.16 -12.43
C PRO A 97 12.76 10.00 -11.46
N ARG A 98 14.01 9.76 -11.05
CA ARG A 98 14.38 8.67 -10.14
C ARG A 98 13.89 8.96 -8.74
N ALA A 99 13.30 7.96 -8.11
CA ALA A 99 12.81 8.03 -6.75
C ALA A 99 12.86 6.66 -6.06
N SER A 100 12.66 6.67 -4.75
CA SER A 100 12.44 5.45 -3.97
C SER A 100 11.14 5.54 -3.17
N LEU A 101 10.31 4.50 -3.23
CA LEU A 101 9.12 4.35 -2.39
C LEU A 101 9.40 3.40 -1.23
N SER A 102 9.03 3.80 -0.02
CA SER A 102 9.02 2.93 1.16
C SER A 102 7.58 2.74 1.65
N MET A 103 7.21 1.48 1.92
CA MET A 103 5.90 1.08 2.44
C MET A 103 6.08 0.02 3.52
N SER A 104 5.28 0.08 4.58
CA SER A 104 5.33 -0.80 5.75
C SER A 104 3.94 -1.21 6.20
N LEU A 105 3.80 -2.45 6.66
CA LEU A 105 2.56 -2.90 7.30
C LEU A 105 2.25 -2.16 8.61
N ALA A 106 3.18 -1.35 9.15
CA ALA A 106 2.92 -0.40 10.24
C ALA A 106 1.91 0.69 9.85
N GLN A 107 1.72 0.94 8.55
CA GLN A 107 0.68 1.83 8.02
C GLN A 107 -0.72 1.25 8.16
N THR A 108 -0.82 -0.05 8.45
CA THR A 108 -2.05 -0.76 8.77
C THR A 108 -2.07 -1.13 10.25
N ASP A 109 -3.15 -1.75 10.74
CA ASP A 109 -3.17 -2.26 12.11
C ASP A 109 -2.36 -3.55 12.31
N TYR A 110 -1.78 -4.14 11.26
CA TYR A 110 -1.08 -5.44 11.32
C TYR A 110 0.01 -5.46 12.38
N CYS A 111 1.01 -4.57 12.30
CA CYS A 111 2.16 -4.64 13.21
C CYS A 111 1.75 -4.37 14.66
N ARG A 112 0.82 -3.42 14.88
CA ARG A 112 0.26 -3.13 16.21
C ARG A 112 -0.45 -4.36 16.78
N GLN A 113 -1.27 -5.04 15.99
CA GLN A 113 -2.00 -6.24 16.42
C GLN A 113 -1.09 -7.43 16.71
N GLN A 114 0.04 -7.55 16.00
CA GLN A 114 1.04 -8.59 16.25
C GLN A 114 2.02 -8.24 17.39
N GLY A 115 2.01 -7.01 17.89
CA GLY A 115 2.99 -6.53 18.86
C GLY A 115 4.40 -6.35 18.28
N PHE A 116 4.50 -6.13 16.96
CA PHE A 116 5.77 -5.87 16.30
C PHE A 116 6.07 -4.37 16.29
N ASP A 117 7.27 -4.01 16.73
CA ASP A 117 7.83 -2.68 16.51
C ASP A 117 7.93 -2.38 15.00
N PRO A 118 7.62 -1.15 14.53
CA PRO A 118 7.67 -0.80 13.11
C PRO A 118 9.04 -1.02 12.42
N GLN A 119 10.14 -0.97 13.17
CA GLN A 119 11.49 -1.21 12.65
C GLN A 119 11.86 -2.70 12.62
N SER A 120 11.15 -3.55 13.37
CA SER A 120 11.35 -5.00 13.33
C SER A 120 11.07 -5.53 11.93
N PRO A 121 11.89 -6.45 11.38
CA PRO A 121 11.60 -7.05 10.07
C PRO A 121 10.32 -7.90 10.07
N LEU A 122 9.80 -8.27 11.25
CA LEU A 122 8.49 -8.92 11.36
C LEU A 122 7.33 -7.96 11.04
N CYS A 123 7.55 -6.66 11.22
CA CYS A 123 6.71 -5.62 10.63
C CYS A 123 7.14 -5.40 9.18
N ALA A 124 6.63 -6.25 8.29
CA ALA A 124 7.12 -6.33 6.94
C ALA A 124 7.05 -4.97 6.21
N HIS A 125 8.14 -4.59 5.58
CA HIS A 125 8.23 -3.38 4.78
C HIS A 125 9.05 -3.62 3.51
N ILE A 126 8.76 -2.80 2.50
CA ILE A 126 9.40 -2.85 1.20
C ILE A 126 9.98 -1.51 0.83
N ILE A 127 11.04 -1.57 0.03
CA ILE A 127 11.63 -0.42 -0.64
C ILE A 127 11.59 -0.72 -2.13
N LEU A 128 10.98 0.17 -2.90
CA LEU A 128 10.97 0.12 -4.36
C LEU A 128 11.88 1.24 -4.85
N SER A 129 12.81 0.91 -5.74
CA SER A 129 13.58 1.91 -6.49
C SER A 129 13.15 1.87 -7.95
N GLY A 130 13.14 3.04 -8.57
CA GLY A 130 12.54 3.22 -9.88
C GLY A 130 12.43 4.68 -10.27
N SER A 131 11.48 4.95 -11.15
CA SER A 131 11.21 6.31 -11.64
C SER A 131 9.73 6.59 -11.75
N VAL A 132 9.32 7.84 -11.58
CA VAL A 132 7.93 8.27 -11.77
C VAL A 132 7.71 8.77 -13.19
N TYR A 133 6.65 8.28 -13.84
CA TYR A 133 6.25 8.72 -15.18
C TYR A 133 4.76 9.00 -15.25
N GLN A 134 4.39 10.09 -15.92
CA GLN A 134 2.99 10.34 -16.27
C GLN A 134 2.46 9.24 -17.19
N VAL A 135 1.22 8.83 -16.97
CA VAL A 135 0.50 7.85 -17.79
C VAL A 135 -0.66 8.51 -18.52
N ASN A 136 -0.97 8.00 -19.72
CA ASN A 136 -2.00 8.53 -20.61
C ASN A 136 -2.85 7.39 -21.18
N GLY A 137 -3.97 7.75 -21.82
CA GLY A 137 -4.86 6.79 -22.48
C GLY A 137 -5.43 5.73 -21.53
N THR A 138 -5.48 4.48 -21.98
CA THR A 138 -6.11 3.37 -21.23
C THR A 138 -5.41 3.07 -19.90
N GLU A 139 -4.11 3.33 -19.78
CA GLU A 139 -3.38 3.17 -18.51
C GLU A 139 -3.79 4.25 -17.50
N ALA A 140 -4.05 5.49 -17.95
CA ALA A 140 -4.57 6.55 -17.08
C ALA A 140 -5.98 6.24 -16.57
N ASP A 141 -6.83 5.62 -17.40
CA ASP A 141 -8.17 5.19 -16.97
C ASP A 141 -8.08 4.12 -15.86
N PHE A 142 -7.15 3.17 -15.99
CA PHE A 142 -6.90 2.17 -14.94
C PHE A 142 -6.32 2.81 -13.68
N ALA A 143 -5.35 3.73 -13.82
CA ALA A 143 -4.78 4.47 -12.69
C ALA A 143 -5.87 5.25 -11.94
N LYS A 144 -6.73 5.98 -12.66
CA LYS A 144 -7.88 6.71 -12.11
C LYS A 144 -8.80 5.80 -11.31
N LYS A 145 -9.23 4.67 -11.90
CA LYS A 145 -10.08 3.69 -11.21
C LYS A 145 -9.39 3.17 -9.94
N SER A 146 -8.12 2.83 -10.03
CA SER A 146 -7.33 2.28 -8.92
C SER A 146 -7.20 3.27 -7.78
N LEU A 147 -6.83 4.52 -8.09
CA LEU A 147 -6.65 5.58 -7.10
C LEU A 147 -7.98 5.99 -6.48
N PHE A 148 -9.00 6.32 -7.28
CA PHE A 148 -10.26 6.85 -6.75
C PHE A 148 -11.07 5.80 -5.97
N SER A 149 -10.87 4.52 -6.25
CA SER A 149 -11.48 3.45 -5.44
C SER A 149 -10.87 3.31 -4.04
N ARG A 150 -9.60 3.69 -3.86
CA ARG A 150 -8.91 3.64 -2.56
C ARG A 150 -8.88 4.98 -1.84
N HIS A 151 -8.91 6.06 -2.62
CA HIS A 151 -8.81 7.45 -2.18
C HIS A 151 -10.00 8.24 -2.71
N PRO A 152 -11.23 8.01 -2.20
CA PRO A 152 -12.43 8.64 -2.73
C PRO A 152 -12.40 10.17 -2.68
N GLU A 153 -11.66 10.76 -1.73
CA GLU A 153 -11.47 12.22 -1.63
C GLU A 153 -10.83 12.82 -2.89
N MET A 154 -9.99 12.07 -3.63
CA MET A 154 -9.34 12.55 -4.85
C MET A 154 -10.33 12.94 -5.96
N ILE A 155 -11.58 12.45 -5.89
CA ILE A 155 -12.65 12.83 -6.82
C ILE A 155 -12.99 14.31 -6.67
N ASP A 156 -12.90 14.84 -5.45
CA ASP A 156 -13.34 16.18 -5.08
C ASP A 156 -12.16 17.17 -4.98
N TRP A 157 -10.95 16.76 -5.33
CA TRP A 157 -9.78 17.63 -5.32
C TRP A 157 -9.91 18.79 -6.32
N PRO A 158 -9.36 19.99 -6.03
CA PRO A 158 -9.55 21.18 -6.86
C PRO A 158 -9.08 20.97 -8.30
N THR A 159 -9.97 21.22 -9.27
CA THR A 159 -9.69 20.94 -10.69
C THR A 159 -8.67 21.90 -11.31
N ASP A 160 -8.50 23.09 -10.73
CA ASP A 160 -7.56 24.12 -11.18
C ASP A 160 -6.09 23.82 -10.83
N HIS A 161 -5.84 22.77 -10.04
CA HIS A 161 -4.48 22.29 -9.73
C HIS A 161 -3.86 21.41 -10.85
N ASN A 162 -4.58 21.18 -11.96
CA ASN A 162 -4.08 20.45 -13.15
C ASN A 162 -3.50 19.07 -12.82
N TRP A 163 -4.27 18.26 -12.10
CA TRP A 163 -3.84 16.92 -11.70
C TRP A 163 -3.62 15.97 -12.88
N PHE A 164 -2.63 15.10 -12.76
CA PHE A 164 -2.32 14.05 -13.72
C PHE A 164 -2.07 12.71 -13.03
N PHE A 165 -2.31 11.62 -13.76
CA PHE A 165 -2.02 10.27 -13.28
C PHE A 165 -0.58 9.90 -13.63
N ALA A 166 0.11 9.30 -12.67
CA ALA A 166 1.47 8.80 -12.84
C ALA A 166 1.60 7.36 -12.35
N LYS A 167 2.66 6.69 -12.79
CA LYS A 167 3.07 5.38 -12.30
C LYS A 167 4.50 5.41 -11.78
N PHE A 168 4.79 4.54 -10.83
CA PHE A 168 6.14 4.23 -10.41
C PHE A 168 6.66 3.02 -11.19
N ASN A 169 7.62 3.24 -12.07
CA ASN A 169 8.31 2.22 -12.86
C ASN A 169 9.42 1.57 -12.02
N ILE A 170 9.15 0.39 -11.49
CA ILE A 170 10.04 -0.35 -10.58
C ILE A 170 11.22 -0.94 -11.34
N THR A 171 12.44 -0.65 -10.88
CA THR A 171 13.68 -1.27 -11.37
C THR A 171 14.30 -2.21 -10.34
N GLN A 172 14.03 -2.02 -9.06
CA GLN A 172 14.51 -2.88 -7.98
C GLN A 172 13.52 -2.93 -6.82
N VAL A 173 13.38 -4.12 -6.21
CA VAL A 173 12.55 -4.34 -5.02
C VAL A 173 13.42 -4.91 -3.90
N TRP A 174 13.28 -4.34 -2.72
CA TRP A 174 13.82 -4.90 -1.49
C TRP A 174 12.70 -5.18 -0.48
N VAL A 175 12.88 -6.25 0.27
CA VAL A 175 11.91 -6.73 1.26
C VAL A 175 12.62 -7.02 2.57
N LEU A 176 12.06 -6.48 3.65
CA LEU A 176 12.37 -6.87 5.03
C LEU A 176 11.09 -7.46 5.63
N ASP A 177 11.07 -8.78 5.77
CA ASP A 177 9.90 -9.56 6.25
C ASP A 177 10.27 -10.66 7.25
N TYR A 178 11.57 -10.84 7.54
CA TYR A 178 12.08 -11.75 8.55
C TYR A 178 13.54 -11.43 8.93
N PHE A 179 14.07 -12.09 9.95
CA PHE A 179 15.46 -11.97 10.35
C PHE A 179 16.43 -12.47 9.26
N GLY A 180 17.66 -11.94 9.26
CA GLY A 180 18.71 -12.33 8.31
C GLY A 180 19.08 -11.25 7.28
N GLY A 181 18.48 -10.06 7.37
CA GLY A 181 18.79 -8.92 6.50
C GLY A 181 17.82 -8.76 5.33
N ILE A 182 18.13 -7.80 4.47
CA ILE A 182 17.28 -7.40 3.35
C ILE A 182 17.31 -8.45 2.23
N LYS A 183 16.14 -8.77 1.66
CA LYS A 183 16.00 -9.67 0.51
C LYS A 183 15.78 -8.84 -0.74
N THR A 184 16.36 -9.27 -1.87
CA THR A 184 16.15 -8.64 -3.17
C THR A 184 15.15 -9.45 -4.00
N VAL A 185 14.30 -8.75 -4.75
CA VAL A 185 13.35 -9.33 -5.69
C VAL A 185 13.50 -8.60 -7.02
N SER A 186 13.62 -9.34 -8.13
CA SER A 186 13.64 -8.73 -9.45
C SER A 186 12.25 -8.18 -9.83
N PRO A 187 12.16 -7.15 -10.69
CA PRO A 187 10.87 -6.70 -11.22
C PRO A 187 10.05 -7.84 -11.85
N GLU A 188 10.71 -8.76 -12.57
CA GLU A 188 10.06 -9.92 -13.17
C GLU A 188 9.36 -10.80 -12.13
N GLU A 189 10.06 -11.19 -11.06
CA GLU A 189 9.49 -11.99 -9.98
C GLU A 189 8.36 -11.26 -9.26
N TYR A 190 8.52 -9.95 -9.03
CA TYR A 190 7.52 -9.11 -8.39
C TYR A 190 6.22 -9.05 -9.20
N PHE A 191 6.30 -8.81 -10.51
CA PHE A 191 5.12 -8.71 -11.37
C PHE A 191 4.50 -10.09 -11.66
N LYS A 192 5.29 -11.18 -11.67
CA LYS A 192 4.79 -12.56 -11.80
C LYS A 192 4.06 -13.06 -10.55
N ALA A 193 4.35 -12.49 -9.38
CA ALA A 193 3.70 -12.85 -8.12
C ALA A 193 2.25 -12.31 -8.03
N THR A 194 1.49 -12.80 -7.04
CA THR A 194 0.17 -12.26 -6.69
C THR A 194 0.07 -12.06 -5.18
N PRO A 195 -0.49 -10.94 -4.70
CA PRO A 195 -0.68 -10.71 -3.26
C PRO A 195 -1.74 -11.64 -2.67
N PHE A 196 -2.65 -12.15 -3.50
CA PHE A 196 -3.77 -12.98 -3.06
C PHE A 196 -3.37 -14.43 -2.86
N LYS A 197 -4.05 -15.13 -1.97
CA LYS A 197 -3.86 -16.57 -1.79
C LYS A 197 -4.44 -17.28 -3.02
N LYS A 198 -3.65 -18.11 -3.71
CA LYS A 198 -4.19 -19.03 -4.71
C LYS A 198 -5.13 -19.99 -3.99
N ILE A 199 -6.44 -19.85 -4.21
CA ILE A 199 -7.40 -20.89 -3.81
C ILE A 199 -7.11 -22.04 -4.76
N LYS A 200 -6.57 -23.16 -4.24
CA LYS A 200 -6.54 -24.40 -5.02
C LYS A 200 -8.00 -24.73 -5.29
N ALA A 201 -8.40 -24.83 -6.57
CA ALA A 201 -9.68 -25.40 -6.94
C ALA A 201 -9.79 -26.75 -6.21
N GLN A 202 -10.68 -26.85 -5.24
CA GLN A 202 -11.03 -28.14 -4.67
C GLN A 202 -11.67 -28.91 -5.83
N ASN A 203 -11.08 -30.05 -6.18
CA ASN A 203 -11.75 -31.03 -7.01
C ASN A 203 -13.07 -31.37 -6.31
N VAL A 204 -14.18 -30.82 -6.80
CA VAL A 204 -15.51 -31.39 -6.55
C VAL A 204 -15.57 -32.65 -7.43
N ALA A 205 -14.88 -33.68 -6.96
CA ALA A 205 -14.97 -35.02 -7.50
C ALA A 205 -15.45 -35.92 -6.35
N GLY A 206 -16.71 -36.33 -6.45
CA GLY A 206 -17.23 -37.51 -5.78
C GLY A 206 -17.79 -37.27 -4.38
N THR A 207 -19.11 -37.11 -4.29
CA THR A 207 -19.89 -37.98 -3.40
C THR A 207 -21.20 -38.31 -4.12
N LEU A 208 -21.54 -39.59 -4.05
CA LEU A 208 -22.52 -40.38 -4.78
C LEU A 208 -23.91 -39.73 -4.94
#